data_AF-B3RX15-F1
#
_entry.id   AF-B3RX15-F1
#
_cell.length_a   1.000
_cell.length_b   1.000
_cell.length_c   1.000
_cell.angle_alpha   90.00
_cell.angle_beta   90.00
_cell.angle_gamma   90.00
#
_symmetry.space_group_name_H-M   'P 1'
#
loop_
_entity.id
_entity.type
_entity.pdbx_description
1 polymer ?
#
loop_
_entity_poly.entity_id
_entity_poly.type
_entity_poly.pdbx_seq_one_letter_code
_entity_poly.pdbx_strand_id
1 'polypeptide(L)'
;MAITDIFSILSVPGCIIKNFLLSSQFRRYCMEIVGDHFLVFPQPPDNLITVLNFIKVVFENTKPQVNIVSDSPYIFKSVMACLLACDTCSPEKEPPSIRNLATAIIKLITNNLSCEKEVEIRNKLQKCLENFVESNFKQFNVKILKSLGNVAKYDSDMIITLLPKIRQIILQTEQNRGVGRDKGLRSGYTDFLEYLYKISAKQFDHSEFEII
;
A
#
# COMPACT_ATOMS: atom_id res chain seq x y z
N MET A 1 4.07 25.82 -12.50
CA MET A 1 5.18 25.29 -13.31
C MET A 1 5.46 23.87 -12.81
N ALA A 2 4.63 22.88 -13.16
CA ALA A 2 4.71 21.57 -12.47
C ALA A 2 4.22 20.34 -13.26
N ILE A 3 3.30 20.47 -14.22
CA ILE A 3 2.82 19.30 -14.98
C ILE A 3 3.71 19.01 -16.20
N THR A 4 4.26 20.05 -16.83
CA THR A 4 5.13 19.92 -18.01
C THR A 4 6.46 19.23 -17.73
N ASP A 5 6.98 19.31 -16.51
CA ASP A 5 8.32 18.78 -16.19
C ASP A 5 8.32 17.26 -16.00
N ILE A 6 7.25 16.67 -15.43
CA ILE A 6 7.11 15.21 -15.40
C ILE A 6 6.86 14.65 -16.80
N PHE A 7 6.01 15.29 -17.62
CA PHE A 7 5.86 14.87 -19.02
C PHE A 7 7.17 15.01 -19.80
N SER A 8 8.00 16.00 -19.47
CA SER A 8 9.34 16.14 -20.02
C SER A 8 10.27 15.00 -19.59
N ILE A 9 10.20 14.54 -18.32
CA ILE A 9 10.90 13.35 -17.79
C ILE A 9 10.36 12.04 -18.39
N LEU A 10 9.07 11.97 -18.70
CA LEU A 10 8.41 10.82 -19.34
C LEU A 10 8.63 10.75 -20.85
N SER A 11 8.95 11.88 -21.50
CA SER A 11 9.26 11.97 -22.93
C SER A 11 10.75 11.83 -23.24
N VAL A 12 11.59 11.53 -22.24
CA VAL A 12 13.03 11.46 -22.45
C VAL A 12 13.43 10.14 -23.11
N PRO A 13 14.31 10.15 -24.13
CA PRO A 13 14.87 8.94 -24.73
C PRO A 13 15.44 7.99 -23.66
N GLY A 14 15.26 6.67 -23.85
CA GLY A 14 15.60 5.63 -22.87
C GLY A 14 17.06 5.61 -22.36
N CYS A 15 17.99 6.32 -23.01
CA CYS A 15 19.36 6.52 -22.50
C CYS A 15 19.44 7.45 -21.27
N ILE A 16 18.57 8.46 -21.15
CA ILE A 16 18.63 9.40 -20.01
C ILE A 16 17.90 8.81 -18.80
N ILE A 17 16.85 8.01 -19.01
CA ILE A 17 16.22 7.21 -17.93
C ILE A 17 17.25 6.29 -17.27
N LYS A 18 18.22 5.75 -18.02
CA LYS A 18 19.31 4.95 -17.41
C LYS A 18 20.20 5.77 -16.49
N ASN A 19 20.57 7.00 -16.87
CA ASN A 19 21.36 7.89 -16.00
C ASN A 19 20.55 8.46 -14.83
N PHE A 20 19.24 8.69 -15.03
CA PHE A 20 18.26 9.09 -14.01
C PHE A 20 18.23 8.10 -12.83
N LEU A 21 18.35 6.80 -13.11
CA LEU A 21 18.28 5.72 -12.12
C LEU A 21 19.57 5.53 -11.31
N LEU A 22 20.69 6.11 -11.74
CA LEU A 22 22.00 5.94 -11.10
C LEU A 22 22.19 6.83 -9.86
N SER A 23 21.52 7.99 -9.79
CA SER A 23 21.60 8.89 -8.63
C SER A 23 20.48 8.60 -7.63
N SER A 24 20.83 8.01 -6.48
CA SER A 24 19.86 7.66 -5.42
C SER A 24 19.12 8.87 -4.85
N GLN A 25 19.79 10.03 -4.75
CA GLN A 25 19.19 11.24 -4.19
C GLN A 25 18.13 11.84 -5.13
N PHE A 26 18.40 11.87 -6.43
CA PHE A 26 17.45 12.42 -7.40
C PHE A 26 16.21 11.53 -7.53
N ARG A 27 16.40 10.21 -7.59
CA ARG A 27 15.28 9.26 -7.63
C ARG A 27 14.39 9.38 -6.40
N ARG A 28 14.98 9.50 -5.20
CA ARG A 28 14.25 9.74 -3.96
C ARG A 28 13.43 11.02 -4.00
N TYR A 29 14.05 12.13 -4.40
CA TYR A 29 13.37 13.42 -4.56
C TYR A 29 12.21 13.34 -5.56
N CYS A 30 12.37 12.57 -6.65
CA CYS A 30 11.28 12.33 -7.59
C CYS A 30 10.14 11.53 -6.95
N MET A 31 10.43 10.50 -6.14
CA MET A 31 9.40 9.73 -5.45
C MET A 31 8.66 10.55 -4.38
N GLU A 32 9.37 11.46 -3.70
CA GLU A 32 8.78 12.47 -2.81
C GLU A 32 7.79 13.36 -3.58
N ILE A 33 8.23 14.01 -4.66
CA ILE A 33 7.36 14.85 -5.50
C ILE A 33 6.16 14.07 -6.03
N VAL A 34 6.38 12.86 -6.53
CA VAL A 34 5.32 12.01 -7.07
C VAL A 34 4.30 11.67 -5.98
N GLY A 35 4.76 11.30 -4.79
CA GLY A 35 3.92 11.04 -3.63
C GLY A 35 3.08 12.27 -3.23
N ASP A 36 3.73 13.43 -3.12
CA ASP A 36 3.13 14.64 -2.56
C ASP A 36 2.23 15.41 -3.55
N HIS A 37 2.48 15.29 -4.85
CA HIS A 37 1.82 16.12 -5.86
C HIS A 37 1.05 15.33 -6.93
N PHE A 38 1.43 14.08 -7.20
CA PHE A 38 0.85 13.30 -8.30
C PHE A 38 0.02 12.10 -7.83
N LEU A 39 0.20 11.68 -6.57
CA LEU A 39 -0.64 10.66 -5.92
C LEU A 39 -1.62 11.26 -4.91
N VAL A 40 -2.08 12.49 -5.15
CA VAL A 40 -3.11 13.16 -4.36
C VAL A 40 -4.49 12.82 -4.93
N PHE A 41 -5.45 12.48 -4.07
CA PHE A 41 -6.80 12.08 -4.46
C PHE A 41 -7.83 13.16 -4.10
N PRO A 42 -8.90 13.35 -4.89
CA PRO A 42 -9.24 12.62 -6.13
C PRO A 42 -8.46 13.11 -7.36
N GLN A 43 -8.26 12.24 -8.36
CA GLN A 43 -7.59 12.59 -9.61
C GLN A 43 -8.15 11.81 -10.81
N PRO A 44 -8.00 12.30 -12.06
CA PRO A 44 -8.42 11.59 -13.26
C PRO A 44 -7.71 10.23 -13.41
N PRO A 45 -8.41 9.15 -13.81
CA PRO A 45 -7.81 7.82 -13.94
C PRO A 45 -6.60 7.74 -14.88
N ASP A 46 -6.63 8.44 -16.02
CA ASP A 46 -5.54 8.37 -17.02
C ASP A 46 -4.23 8.95 -16.47
N ASN A 47 -4.33 10.04 -15.69
CA ASN A 47 -3.18 10.62 -15.00
C ASN A 47 -2.61 9.63 -13.98
N LEU A 48 -3.48 9.00 -13.20
CA LEU A 48 -3.07 8.02 -12.19
C LEU A 48 -2.41 6.78 -12.81
N ILE A 49 -2.96 6.26 -13.92
CA ILE A 49 -2.36 5.14 -14.66
C ILE A 49 -0.95 5.50 -15.13
N THR A 50 -0.78 6.71 -15.68
CA THR A 50 0.52 7.20 -16.14
C THR A 50 1.52 7.28 -14.99
N VAL A 51 1.11 7.84 -13.85
CA VAL A 51 1.95 7.98 -12.65
C VAL A 51 2.31 6.61 -12.06
N LEU A 52 1.36 5.69 -11.92
CA LEU A 52 1.62 4.35 -11.41
C LEU A 52 2.54 3.55 -12.34
N ASN A 53 2.36 3.67 -13.65
CA ASN A 53 3.24 3.02 -14.61
C ASN A 53 4.67 3.60 -14.55
N PHE A 54 4.81 4.92 -14.40
CA PHE A 54 6.12 5.55 -14.17
C PHE A 54 6.82 4.97 -12.94
N ILE A 55 6.13 4.93 -11.79
CA ILE A 55 6.67 4.36 -10.55
C ILE A 55 7.12 2.91 -10.77
N LYS A 56 6.26 2.09 -11.39
CA LYS A 56 6.57 0.69 -11.70
C LYS A 56 7.85 0.57 -12.54
N VAL A 57 7.96 1.34 -13.63
CA VAL A 57 9.14 1.33 -14.50
C VAL A 57 10.39 1.78 -13.74
N VAL A 58 10.30 2.84 -12.93
CA VAL A 58 11.43 3.30 -12.10
C VAL A 58 11.89 2.19 -11.16
N PHE A 59 10.96 1.53 -10.47
CA PHE A 59 11.28 0.46 -9.52
C PHE A 59 11.87 -0.77 -10.23
N GLU A 60 11.27 -1.24 -11.33
CA GLU A 60 11.77 -2.39 -12.10
C GLU A 60 13.21 -2.19 -12.63
N ASN A 61 13.60 -0.95 -12.89
CA ASN A 61 14.94 -0.63 -13.40
C ASN A 61 15.92 -0.15 -12.31
N THR A 62 15.47 0.03 -11.07
CA THR A 62 16.32 0.49 -9.97
C THR A 62 17.19 -0.65 -9.43
N LYS A 63 18.50 -0.43 -9.40
CA LYS A 63 19.49 -1.33 -8.79
C LYS A 63 20.50 -0.53 -7.94
N PRO A 64 20.99 -1.06 -6.81
CA PRO A 64 20.56 -2.29 -6.14
C PRO A 64 19.12 -2.21 -5.58
N GLN A 65 18.47 -3.36 -5.40
CA GLN A 65 17.05 -3.45 -4.99
C GLN A 65 16.73 -2.74 -3.65
N VAL A 66 17.70 -2.64 -2.74
CA VAL A 66 17.60 -1.86 -1.48
C VAL A 66 17.16 -0.41 -1.70
N ASN A 67 17.48 0.16 -2.86
CA ASN A 67 17.06 1.51 -3.24
C ASN A 67 15.53 1.61 -3.44
N ILE A 68 14.88 0.56 -3.93
CA ILE A 68 13.41 0.52 -4.07
C ILE A 68 12.78 0.62 -2.69
N VAL A 69 13.29 -0.17 -1.75
CA VAL A 69 12.82 -0.20 -0.37
C VAL A 69 13.01 1.18 0.26
N SER A 70 14.19 1.80 0.11
CA SER A 70 14.46 3.15 0.64
C SER A 70 13.51 4.23 0.14
N ASP A 71 13.02 4.13 -1.10
CA ASP A 71 12.17 5.17 -1.70
C ASP A 71 10.67 4.85 -1.56
N SER A 72 10.34 3.63 -1.10
CA SER A 72 8.96 3.18 -0.92
C SER A 72 8.12 3.98 0.07
N PRO A 73 8.63 4.51 1.22
CA PRO A 73 7.78 5.19 2.21
C PRO A 73 7.04 6.42 1.66
N TYR A 74 7.59 7.07 0.63
CA TYR A 74 7.05 8.28 0.03
C TYR A 74 5.80 8.05 -0.81
N ILE A 75 5.66 6.84 -1.38
CA ILE A 75 4.56 6.52 -2.28
C ILE A 75 3.63 5.44 -1.71
N PHE A 76 4.09 4.66 -0.73
CA PHE A 76 3.42 3.44 -0.29
C PHE A 76 1.99 3.70 0.20
N LYS A 77 1.78 4.73 1.04
CA LYS A 77 0.46 5.10 1.54
C LYS A 77 -0.51 5.44 0.40
N SER A 78 -0.03 6.15 -0.62
CA SER A 78 -0.88 6.57 -1.74
C SER A 78 -1.15 5.42 -2.73
N VAL A 79 -0.20 4.50 -2.91
CA VAL A 79 -0.44 3.25 -3.66
C VAL A 79 -1.47 2.37 -2.93
N MET A 80 -1.41 2.30 -1.59
CA MET A 80 -2.45 1.63 -0.80
C MET A 80 -3.82 2.30 -0.94
N ALA A 81 -3.86 3.63 -1.02
CA ALA A 81 -5.10 4.37 -1.28
C ALA A 81 -5.68 4.06 -2.67
N CYS A 82 -4.85 3.79 -3.69
CA CYS A 82 -5.32 3.31 -4.99
C CYS A 82 -6.08 1.99 -4.86
N LEU A 83 -5.51 1.03 -4.14
CA LEU A 83 -6.14 -0.29 -3.92
C LEU A 83 -7.44 -0.15 -3.14
N LEU A 84 -7.47 0.70 -2.12
CA LEU A 84 -8.69 0.98 -1.35
C LEU A 84 -9.77 1.64 -2.21
N ALA A 85 -9.41 2.57 -3.09
CA ALA A 85 -10.34 3.16 -4.04
C ALA A 85 -10.94 2.09 -4.97
N CYS A 86 -10.11 1.18 -5.49
CA CYS A 86 -10.58 0.05 -6.28
C CYS A 86 -11.50 -0.88 -5.47
N ASP A 87 -11.18 -1.19 -4.21
CA ASP A 87 -11.98 -2.06 -3.32
C ASP A 87 -13.31 -1.44 -2.89
N THR A 88 -13.44 -0.12 -3.00
CA THR A 88 -14.61 0.63 -2.53
C THR A 88 -15.50 1.12 -3.67
N CYS A 89 -14.98 1.18 -4.90
CA CYS A 89 -15.76 1.49 -6.09
C CYS A 89 -16.58 0.27 -6.57
N SER A 90 -17.66 0.53 -7.29
CA SER A 90 -18.41 -0.54 -7.97
C SER A 90 -17.54 -1.16 -9.07
N PRO A 91 -17.59 -2.48 -9.32
CA PRO A 91 -16.74 -3.14 -10.33
C PRO A 91 -16.82 -2.50 -11.72
N GLU A 92 -18.00 -2.03 -12.12
CA GLU A 92 -18.25 -1.35 -13.40
C GLU A 92 -17.60 0.04 -13.50
N LYS A 93 -17.21 0.62 -12.36
CA LYS A 93 -16.60 1.95 -12.26
C LYS A 93 -15.12 1.88 -11.91
N GLU A 94 -14.56 0.69 -11.70
CA GLU A 94 -13.13 0.53 -11.45
C GLU A 94 -12.37 0.87 -12.74
N PRO A 95 -11.50 1.89 -12.75
CA PRO A 95 -10.75 2.19 -13.95
C PRO A 95 -9.79 1.03 -14.26
N PRO A 96 -9.67 0.64 -15.53
CA PRO A 96 -8.85 -0.50 -15.91
C PRO A 96 -7.39 -0.26 -15.51
N SER A 97 -6.68 -1.34 -15.20
CA SER A 97 -5.23 -1.36 -14.93
C SER A 97 -4.76 -0.76 -13.60
N ILE A 98 -5.51 0.13 -12.92
CA ILE A 98 -5.06 0.76 -11.66
C ILE A 98 -4.73 -0.30 -10.60
N ARG A 99 -5.65 -1.25 -10.35
CA ARG A 99 -5.45 -2.33 -9.39
C ARG A 99 -4.23 -3.19 -9.72
N ASN A 100 -4.04 -3.50 -11.01
CA ASN A 100 -2.92 -4.32 -11.47
C ASN A 100 -1.58 -3.59 -11.26
N LEU A 101 -1.51 -2.30 -11.60
CA LEU A 101 -0.32 -1.48 -11.42
C LEU A 101 0.01 -1.27 -9.94
N ALA A 102 -0.99 -0.91 -9.13
CA ALA A 102 -0.80 -0.72 -7.68
C ALA A 102 -0.33 -2.02 -7.01
N THR A 103 -0.96 -3.16 -7.34
CA THR A 103 -0.53 -4.49 -6.85
C THR A 103 0.90 -4.81 -7.28
N ALA A 104 1.29 -4.51 -8.53
CA ALA A 104 2.64 -4.73 -9.01
C ALA A 104 3.69 -3.90 -8.24
N ILE A 105 3.37 -2.64 -7.93
CA ILE A 105 4.24 -1.78 -7.12
C ILE A 105 4.36 -2.32 -5.69
N ILE A 106 3.25 -2.71 -5.05
CA ILE A 106 3.27 -3.32 -3.71
C ILE A 106 4.15 -4.57 -3.71
N LYS A 107 4.02 -5.43 -4.73
CA LYS A 107 4.86 -6.62 -4.89
C LYS A 107 6.35 -6.27 -5.01
N LEU A 108 6.70 -5.24 -5.78
CA LEU A 108 8.09 -4.79 -5.92
C LEU A 108 8.66 -4.26 -4.60
N ILE A 109 7.85 -3.56 -3.79
CA ILE A 109 8.30 -3.05 -2.49
C ILE A 109 8.50 -4.22 -1.51
N THR A 110 7.49 -5.08 -1.39
CA THR A 110 7.44 -6.16 -0.39
C THR A 110 8.43 -7.29 -0.66
N ASN A 111 8.60 -7.72 -1.92
CA ASN A 111 9.56 -8.77 -2.27
C ASN A 111 11.02 -8.39 -2.00
N ASN A 112 11.31 -7.10 -1.84
CA ASN A 112 12.67 -6.62 -1.61
C ASN A 112 12.95 -6.31 -0.13
N LEU A 113 12.01 -6.53 0.80
CA LEU A 113 12.13 -6.25 2.25
C LEU A 113 12.83 -7.36 3.07
N SER A 114 13.61 -8.23 2.42
CA SER A 114 14.13 -9.47 3.03
C SER A 114 15.52 -9.35 3.64
N CYS A 115 16.19 -8.19 3.57
CA CYS A 115 17.55 -8.05 4.11
C CYS A 115 17.54 -7.50 5.55
N GLU A 116 18.35 -8.07 6.45
CA GLU A 116 18.52 -7.56 7.83
C GLU A 116 18.95 -6.08 7.88
N LYS A 117 19.54 -5.56 6.81
CA LYS A 117 19.91 -4.14 6.67
C LYS A 117 18.72 -3.21 6.44
N GLU A 118 17.51 -3.74 6.32
CA GLU A 118 16.30 -3.00 5.94
C GLU A 118 15.29 -2.87 7.09
N VAL A 119 15.65 -3.26 8.32
CA VAL A 119 14.78 -3.19 9.51
C VAL A 119 14.22 -1.78 9.72
N GLU A 120 15.04 -0.73 9.56
CA GLU A 120 14.56 0.65 9.71
C GLU A 120 13.48 1.01 8.68
N ILE A 121 13.65 0.54 7.44
CA ILE A 121 12.71 0.84 6.36
C ILE A 121 11.44 0.00 6.51
N ARG A 122 11.57 -1.27 6.90
CA ARG A 122 10.43 -2.10 7.31
C ARG A 122 9.62 -1.42 8.40
N ASN A 123 10.27 -0.85 9.42
CA ASN A 123 9.59 -0.09 10.48
C ASN A 123 8.90 1.17 9.96
N LYS A 124 9.50 1.89 8.99
CA LYS A 124 8.85 3.04 8.34
C LYS A 124 7.59 2.61 7.57
N LEU A 125 7.68 1.53 6.79
CA LEU A 125 6.53 0.98 6.06
C LEU A 125 5.46 0.43 7.00
N GLN A 126 5.84 -0.21 8.10
CA GLN A 126 4.94 -0.64 9.16
C GLN A 126 4.16 0.56 9.71
N LYS A 127 4.85 1.65 10.04
CA LYS A 127 4.22 2.89 10.50
C LYS A 127 3.33 3.53 9.42
N CYS A 128 3.70 3.45 8.15
CA CYS A 128 2.84 3.88 7.04
C CYS A 128 1.54 3.06 6.99
N LEU A 129 1.59 1.74 7.20
CA LEU A 129 0.40 0.88 7.29
C LEU A 129 -0.47 1.21 8.50
N GLU A 130 0.13 1.38 9.69
CA GLU A 130 -0.58 1.78 10.90
C GLU A 130 -1.35 3.09 10.67
N ASN A 131 -0.66 4.12 10.19
CA ASN A 131 -1.26 5.41 9.87
C ASN A 131 -2.36 5.28 8.79
N PHE A 132 -2.13 4.42 7.79
CA PHE A 132 -3.11 4.17 6.73
C PHE A 132 -4.38 3.54 7.31
N VAL A 133 -4.25 2.55 8.20
CA VAL A 133 -5.40 1.92 8.86
C VAL A 133 -6.14 2.94 9.72
N GLU A 134 -5.45 3.63 10.63
CA GLU A 134 -6.08 4.61 11.52
C GLU A 134 -6.84 5.70 10.75
N SER A 135 -6.23 6.23 9.68
CA SER A 135 -6.81 7.33 8.90
C SER A 135 -8.07 6.92 8.13
N ASN A 136 -8.15 5.64 7.70
CA ASN A 136 -9.18 5.19 6.75
C ASN A 136 -10.24 4.29 7.38
N PHE A 137 -9.97 3.65 8.53
CA PHE A 137 -10.88 2.68 9.12
C PHE A 137 -12.25 3.29 9.44
N LYS A 138 -12.29 4.53 9.94
CA LYS A 138 -13.56 5.20 10.28
C LYS A 138 -14.49 5.35 9.07
N GLN A 139 -13.93 5.64 7.89
CA GLN A 139 -14.68 5.89 6.67
C GLN A 139 -15.00 4.60 5.91
N PHE A 140 -14.02 3.71 5.79
CA PHE A 140 -14.12 2.53 4.92
C PHE A 140 -14.44 1.24 5.68
N ASN A 141 -14.38 1.28 7.01
CA ASN A 141 -14.66 0.15 7.90
C ASN A 141 -13.89 -1.10 7.46
N VAL A 142 -14.51 -2.28 7.55
CA VAL A 142 -13.93 -3.58 7.19
C VAL A 142 -13.43 -3.66 5.73
N LYS A 143 -13.83 -2.76 4.82
CA LYS A 143 -13.35 -2.76 3.43
C LYS A 143 -11.85 -2.55 3.33
N ILE A 144 -11.25 -1.83 4.28
CA ILE A 144 -9.80 -1.61 4.32
C ILE A 144 -9.01 -2.92 4.48
N LEU A 145 -9.61 -3.93 5.11
CA LEU A 145 -8.97 -5.24 5.32
C LEU A 145 -8.71 -5.95 3.99
N LYS A 146 -9.58 -5.76 2.99
CA LYS A 146 -9.35 -6.28 1.63
C LYS A 146 -8.09 -5.68 1.00
N SER A 147 -7.88 -4.38 1.19
CA SER A 147 -6.69 -3.69 0.68
C SER A 147 -5.42 -4.16 1.39
N LEU A 148 -5.50 -4.39 2.71
CA LEU A 148 -4.40 -5.01 3.49
C LEU A 148 -4.10 -6.44 3.01
N GLY A 149 -5.12 -7.19 2.59
CA GLY A 149 -4.94 -8.53 2.02
C GLY A 149 -4.03 -8.54 0.79
N ASN A 150 -4.04 -7.49 -0.03
CA ASN A 150 -3.11 -7.37 -1.17
C ASN A 150 -1.65 -7.27 -0.74
N VAL A 151 -1.37 -6.66 0.41
CA VAL A 151 -0.02 -6.61 1.00
C VAL A 151 0.32 -7.97 1.62
N ALA A 152 -0.62 -8.55 2.37
CA ALA A 152 -0.43 -9.83 3.06
C ALA A 152 -0.03 -10.97 2.12
N LYS A 153 -0.50 -10.93 0.86
CA LYS A 153 -0.13 -11.89 -0.19
C LYS A 153 1.38 -11.95 -0.46
N TYR A 154 2.09 -10.85 -0.22
CA TYR A 154 3.53 -10.74 -0.50
C TYR A 154 4.37 -10.62 0.78
N ASP A 155 3.82 -10.04 1.84
CA ASP A 155 4.45 -9.95 3.15
C ASP A 155 3.40 -10.09 4.26
N SER A 156 3.08 -11.34 4.61
CA SER A 156 2.11 -11.64 5.66
C SER A 156 2.57 -11.18 7.03
N ASP A 157 3.88 -11.21 7.30
CA ASP A 157 4.46 -10.86 8.60
C ASP A 157 4.23 -9.39 8.95
N MET A 158 4.34 -8.51 7.95
CA MET A 158 4.02 -7.08 8.10
C MET A 158 2.56 -6.85 8.54
N ILE A 159 1.64 -7.65 7.99
CA ILE A 159 0.21 -7.56 8.32
C ILE A 159 -0.11 -8.25 9.66
N ILE A 160 0.52 -9.37 9.98
CA ILE A 160 0.39 -10.03 11.28
C ILE A 160 0.82 -9.08 12.41
N THR A 161 1.93 -8.36 12.22
CA THR A 161 2.41 -7.35 13.19
C THR A 161 1.40 -6.21 13.41
N LEU A 162 0.51 -5.97 12.44
CA LEU A 162 -0.52 -4.94 12.49
C LEU A 162 -1.82 -5.40 13.19
N LEU A 163 -2.02 -6.71 13.38
CA LEU A 163 -3.26 -7.28 13.93
C LEU A 163 -3.66 -6.70 15.28
N PRO A 164 -2.77 -6.57 16.29
CA PRO A 164 -3.16 -6.01 17.59
C PRO A 164 -3.76 -4.61 17.47
N LYS A 165 -3.25 -3.81 16.52
CA LYS A 165 -3.74 -2.46 16.25
C LYS A 165 -5.10 -2.48 15.56
N ILE A 166 -5.29 -3.35 14.56
CA ILE A 166 -6.57 -3.53 13.87
C ILE A 166 -7.64 -3.98 14.88
N ARG A 167 -7.32 -4.97 15.72
CA ARG A 167 -8.15 -5.44 16.83
C ARG A 167 -8.56 -4.30 17.75
N GLN A 168 -7.62 -3.47 18.19
CA GLN A 168 -7.91 -2.32 19.03
C GLN A 168 -8.92 -1.36 18.36
N ILE A 169 -8.72 -1.04 17.09
CA ILE A 169 -9.61 -0.13 16.33
C ILE A 169 -11.01 -0.74 16.18
N ILE A 170 -11.10 -2.06 15.93
CA ILE A 170 -12.38 -2.77 15.84
C ILE A 170 -13.13 -2.72 17.18
N LEU A 171 -12.45 -3.03 18.29
CA LEU A 171 -13.03 -2.99 19.63
C LEU A 171 -13.54 -1.59 19.99
N GLN A 172 -12.76 -0.55 19.68
CA GLN A 172 -13.19 0.84 19.88
C GLN A 172 -14.40 1.19 19.00
N THR A 173 -14.44 0.70 17.76
CA THR A 173 -15.56 0.93 16.84
C THR A 173 -16.83 0.25 17.35
N GLU A 174 -16.74 -0.99 17.84
CA GLU A 174 -17.84 -1.72 18.48
C GLU A 174 -18.35 -1.01 19.73
N GLN A 175 -17.45 -0.56 20.62
CA GLN A 175 -17.83 0.18 21.82
C GLN A 175 -18.61 1.45 21.48
N ASN A 176 -18.19 2.19 20.46
CA ASN A 176 -18.85 3.43 20.02
C ASN A 176 -20.20 3.19 19.33
N ARG A 177 -20.40 2.05 18.66
CA ARG A 177 -21.64 1.71 17.93
C ARG A 177 -22.61 0.83 18.72
N GLY A 178 -22.17 0.33 19.87
CA GLY A 178 -22.88 -0.65 20.69
C GLY A 178 -22.35 -2.07 20.42
N VAL A 179 -21.78 -2.68 21.46
CA VAL A 179 -21.16 -4.00 21.42
C VAL A 179 -22.14 -5.06 20.91
N GLY A 180 -21.68 -5.89 19.96
CA GLY A 180 -22.45 -7.03 19.44
C GLY A 180 -23.43 -6.67 18.32
N ARG A 181 -23.50 -5.40 17.93
CA ARG A 181 -24.49 -4.93 16.95
C ARG A 181 -23.96 -4.90 15.52
N ASP A 182 -22.65 -4.73 15.32
CA ASP A 182 -22.04 -4.65 13.98
C ASP A 182 -21.57 -6.04 13.50
N LYS A 183 -22.54 -6.92 13.21
CA LYS A 183 -22.27 -8.29 12.73
C LYS A 183 -21.37 -8.29 11.48
N GLY A 184 -21.48 -7.28 10.62
CA GLY A 184 -20.68 -7.16 9.39
C GLY A 184 -19.21 -6.82 9.66
N LEU A 185 -18.94 -6.00 10.68
CA LEU A 185 -17.58 -5.72 11.14
C LEU A 185 -16.90 -6.98 11.67
N ARG A 186 -17.59 -7.73 12.52
CA ARG A 186 -17.09 -8.98 13.09
C ARG A 186 -16.83 -10.03 12.02
N SER A 187 -17.83 -10.30 11.16
CA SER A 187 -17.68 -11.30 10.10
C SER A 187 -16.56 -10.94 9.14
N GLY A 188 -16.47 -9.68 8.71
CA GLY A 188 -15.40 -9.28 7.79
C GLY A 188 -14.00 -9.29 8.42
N TYR A 189 -13.89 -9.11 9.75
CA TYR A 189 -12.62 -9.32 10.44
C TYR A 189 -12.28 -10.80 10.56
N THR A 190 -13.24 -11.66 10.89
CA THR A 190 -13.06 -13.13 10.90
C THR A 190 -12.62 -13.63 9.52
N ASP A 191 -13.28 -13.21 8.44
CA ASP A 191 -12.94 -13.57 7.06
C ASP A 191 -11.50 -13.15 6.72
N PHE A 192 -11.08 -11.97 7.20
CA PHE A 192 -9.72 -11.48 7.01
C PHE A 192 -8.70 -12.32 7.79
N LEU A 193 -8.96 -12.67 9.04
CA LEU A 193 -8.09 -13.54 9.83
C LEU A 193 -7.98 -14.93 9.23
N GLU A 194 -9.08 -15.51 8.76
CA GLU A 194 -9.05 -16.80 8.05
C GLU A 194 -8.23 -16.73 6.76
N TYR A 195 -8.37 -15.64 6.01
CA TYR A 195 -7.56 -15.39 4.81
C TYR A 195 -6.07 -15.34 5.19
N LEU A 196 -5.70 -14.56 6.20
CA LEU A 196 -4.33 -14.45 6.68
C LEU A 196 -3.78 -15.81 7.10
N TYR A 197 -4.53 -16.58 7.88
CA TYR A 197 -4.12 -17.91 8.36
C TYR A 197 -3.82 -18.87 7.20
N LYS A 198 -4.58 -18.78 6.10
CA LYS A 198 -4.38 -19.60 4.90
C LYS A 198 -3.12 -19.23 4.12
N ILE A 199 -2.71 -17.95 4.14
CA ILE A 199 -1.58 -17.47 3.32
C ILE A 199 -0.28 -17.30 4.12
N SER A 200 -0.36 -17.20 5.45
CA SER A 200 0.80 -17.01 6.31
C SER A 200 1.58 -18.32 6.48
N ALA A 201 2.90 -18.29 6.23
CA ALA A 201 3.77 -19.40 6.57
C ALA A 201 3.98 -19.57 8.09
N LYS A 202 3.80 -18.48 8.84
CA LYS A 202 3.84 -18.45 10.31
C LYS A 202 2.42 -18.43 10.85
N GLN A 203 2.10 -19.40 11.70
CA GLN A 203 0.88 -19.35 12.49
C GLN A 203 0.97 -18.16 13.46
N PHE A 204 -0.10 -17.38 13.55
CA PHE A 204 -0.25 -16.29 14.50
C PHE A 204 -1.33 -16.63 15.52
N ASP A 205 -1.31 -15.94 16.65
CA ASP A 205 -2.09 -16.29 17.83
C ASP A 205 -3.60 -16.36 17.51
N HIS A 206 -4.24 -17.48 17.87
CA HIS A 206 -5.67 -17.67 17.76
C HIS A 206 -6.47 -16.73 18.66
N SER A 207 -5.86 -16.11 19.67
CA SER A 207 -6.49 -15.07 20.51
C SER A 207 -6.96 -13.85 19.70
N GLU A 208 -6.47 -13.66 18.47
CA GLU A 208 -6.98 -12.64 17.54
C GLU A 208 -8.42 -12.91 17.08
N PHE A 209 -8.87 -14.17 17.10
CA PHE A 209 -10.24 -14.54 16.76
C PHE A 209 -11.23 -14.30 17.92
N GLU A 210 -10.76 -14.07 19.15
CA GLU A 210 -11.60 -13.93 20.36
C GLU A 210 -12.29 -12.57 20.51
N ILE A 211 -12.26 -11.70 19.48
CA ILE A 211 -13.08 -10.47 19.47
C ILE A 211 -14.59 -10.79 19.28
N ILE A 212 -14.93 -12.04 18.91
CA ILE A 212 -16.29 -12.49 18.61
C ILE A 212 -17.10 -12.70 19.90
#